data_AF-I3X9D6-F1
#
_entry.id   AF-I3X9D6-F1
#
_cell.length_a   1.000
_cell.length_b   1.000
_cell.length_c   1.000
_cell.angle_alpha   90.00
_cell.angle_beta   90.00
_cell.angle_gamma   90.00
#
_symmetry.space_group_name_H-M   'P 1'
#
loop_
_entity.id
_entity.type
_entity.pdbx_description
1 polymer ?
#
loop_
_entity_poly.entity_id
_entity_poly.type
_entity_poly.pdbx_seq_one_letter_code
_entity_poly.pdbx_strand_id
1 'polypeptide(L)'
;MTYKTVLQVLDANQFETDLTAEAALCAAANAHLSVLLVKVAAPPRFGDHAGLSVAWLDIQAAEIEQLEKAIEAARTTLKDVGFSFDVAGEYTEPARADDLVGERARYADVTLIGTNMDPSLRARAIEGALFYSARPVLLAPHRRSVTLLPKRILLAWNSSLESTRAAREALDMMKDAEGVNVVLVDPTASRWNGHEPGADVATYLARHGIKVTVDRLPSAGRRVDEVLNQHAIDTTADLIVIGAYGHTRLRQRIFGGVTKAMIEAPVVPVLMVR
;
A
#
# COMPACT_ATOMS: atom_id res chain seq x y z
N MET A 1 1.48 -8.57 13.88
CA MET A 1 0.69 -9.74 13.45
C MET A 1 1.38 -10.33 12.22
N THR A 2 1.42 -11.66 12.05
CA THR A 2 1.68 -12.24 10.73
C THR A 2 0.51 -11.88 9.82
N TYR A 3 0.77 -11.32 8.63
CA TYR A 3 -0.29 -11.02 7.67
C TYR A 3 -0.96 -12.32 7.20
N LYS A 4 -2.24 -12.51 7.56
CA LYS A 4 -3.03 -13.71 7.24
C LYS A 4 -4.09 -13.45 6.19
N THR A 5 -4.55 -12.22 6.04
CA THR A 5 -5.46 -11.82 4.98
C THR A 5 -4.86 -10.65 4.21
N VAL A 6 -4.67 -10.84 2.91
CA VAL A 6 -4.15 -9.84 1.98
C VAL A 6 -5.29 -9.44 1.04
N LEU A 7 -5.67 -8.16 1.07
CA LEU A 7 -6.58 -7.60 0.08
C LEU A 7 -5.76 -7.15 -1.13
N GLN A 8 -6.12 -7.60 -2.31
CA GLN A 8 -5.53 -7.16 -3.57
C GLN A 8 -6.58 -6.38 -4.36
N VAL A 9 -6.33 -5.10 -4.60
CA VAL A 9 -7.22 -4.23 -5.39
C VAL A 9 -6.67 -4.08 -6.80
N LEU A 10 -7.46 -4.47 -7.79
CA LEU A 10 -7.06 -4.54 -9.20
C LEU A 10 -8.04 -3.78 -10.10
N ASP A 11 -7.53 -3.26 -11.22
CA ASP A 11 -8.36 -2.70 -12.28
C ASP A 11 -8.94 -3.84 -13.11
N ALA A 12 -10.27 -3.92 -13.23
CA ALA A 12 -10.92 -4.99 -13.99
C ALA A 12 -10.53 -5.00 -15.48
N ASN A 13 -9.96 -3.92 -16.01
CA ASN A 13 -9.49 -3.86 -17.40
C ASN A 13 -8.10 -4.49 -17.60
N GLN A 14 -7.27 -4.57 -16.55
CA GLN A 14 -5.85 -4.94 -16.63
C GLN A 14 -5.38 -5.56 -15.31
N PHE A 15 -5.75 -6.81 -15.03
CA PHE A 15 -5.54 -7.41 -13.71
C PHE A 15 -4.59 -8.62 -13.71
N GLU A 16 -4.37 -9.26 -14.86
CA GLU A 16 -3.82 -10.62 -14.94
C GLU A 16 -2.37 -10.71 -14.45
N THR A 17 -1.56 -9.71 -14.78
CA THR A 17 -0.14 -9.66 -14.40
C THR A 17 0.02 -9.45 -12.89
N ASP A 18 -0.73 -8.50 -12.34
CA ASP A 18 -0.72 -8.17 -10.91
C ASP A 18 -1.31 -9.35 -10.11
N LEU A 19 -2.46 -9.90 -10.53
CA LEU A 19 -3.08 -11.10 -9.93
C LEU A 19 -2.08 -12.25 -9.74
N THR A 20 -1.32 -12.55 -10.79
CA THR A 20 -0.34 -13.66 -10.75
C THR A 20 0.84 -13.35 -9.81
N ALA A 21 1.34 -12.11 -9.84
CA ALA A 21 2.46 -11.70 -9.00
C ALA A 21 2.11 -11.74 -7.50
N GLU A 22 0.94 -11.22 -7.13
CA GLU A 22 0.50 -11.20 -5.73
C GLU A 22 -0.05 -12.56 -5.24
N ALA A 23 -0.53 -13.43 -6.13
CA ALA A 23 -0.84 -14.82 -5.78
C ALA A 23 0.41 -15.59 -5.32
N ALA A 24 1.53 -15.41 -6.03
CA ALA A 24 2.81 -16.02 -5.64
C ALA A 24 3.29 -15.53 -4.26
N LEU A 25 3.05 -14.25 -3.97
CA LEU A 25 3.33 -13.65 -2.66
C LEU A 25 2.52 -14.30 -1.53
N CYS A 26 1.22 -14.46 -1.73
CA CYS A 26 0.34 -15.07 -0.73
C CYS A 26 0.66 -16.56 -0.50
N ALA A 27 1.05 -17.27 -1.56
CA ALA A 27 1.55 -18.64 -1.45
C ALA A 27 2.77 -18.75 -0.53
N ALA A 28 3.75 -17.85 -0.69
CA ALA A 28 4.98 -17.85 0.12
C ALA A 28 4.71 -17.56 1.60
N ALA A 29 3.71 -16.75 1.91
CA ALA A 29 3.32 -16.39 3.28
C ALA A 29 2.25 -17.31 3.89
N ASN A 30 1.68 -18.23 3.12
CA ASN A 30 0.48 -18.99 3.46
C ASN A 30 -0.64 -18.06 3.98
N ALA A 31 -0.92 -17.00 3.22
CA ALA A 31 -1.93 -16.00 3.51
C ALA A 31 -3.17 -16.20 2.61
N HIS A 32 -4.33 -15.82 3.13
CA HIS A 32 -5.56 -15.73 2.37
C HIS A 32 -5.49 -14.54 1.41
N LEU A 33 -5.80 -14.77 0.13
CA LEU A 33 -5.87 -13.73 -0.88
C LEU A 33 -7.32 -13.32 -1.14
N SER A 34 -7.69 -12.10 -0.77
CA SER A 34 -8.99 -11.51 -1.12
C SER A 34 -8.81 -10.58 -2.31
N VAL A 35 -9.37 -10.93 -3.47
CA VAL A 35 -9.23 -10.13 -4.70
C VAL A 35 -10.45 -9.25 -4.90
N LEU A 36 -10.22 -7.96 -5.12
CA LEU A 36 -11.23 -6.98 -5.47
C LEU A 36 -10.94 -6.39 -6.86
N LEU A 37 -11.71 -6.80 -7.86
CA LEU A 37 -11.68 -6.21 -9.19
C LEU A 37 -12.61 -5.00 -9.25
N VAL A 38 -12.06 -3.83 -9.55
CA VAL A 38 -12.83 -2.59 -9.61
C VAL A 38 -13.01 -2.19 -11.08
N LYS A 39 -14.27 -2.01 -11.49
CA LYS A 39 -14.63 -1.39 -12.76
C LYS A 39 -15.19 0.00 -12.49
N VAL A 40 -14.51 1.01 -13.00
CA VAL A 40 -14.96 2.40 -12.85
C VAL A 40 -15.94 2.74 -13.98
N ALA A 41 -17.12 3.21 -13.59
CA ALA A 41 -18.19 3.60 -14.50
C ALA A 41 -17.76 4.76 -15.40
N ALA A 42 -18.03 4.65 -16.71
CA ALA A 42 -17.93 5.78 -17.60
C ALA A 42 -18.91 6.91 -17.19
N PRO A 43 -18.53 8.19 -17.29
CA PRO A 43 -19.40 9.30 -16.91
C PRO A 43 -20.76 9.24 -17.65
N PRO A 44 -21.88 9.45 -16.95
CA PRO A 44 -23.20 9.41 -17.57
C PRO A 44 -23.33 10.41 -18.70
N ARG A 45 -23.79 9.92 -19.86
CA ARG A 45 -24.13 10.76 -21.00
C ARG A 45 -25.64 10.98 -21.02
N PHE A 46 -26.02 12.24 -20.85
CA PHE A 46 -27.41 12.68 -20.90
C PHE A 46 -27.82 12.90 -22.36
N GLY A 47 -29.01 12.43 -22.73
CA GLY A 47 -29.61 12.71 -24.03
C GLY A 47 -30.35 14.06 -24.04
N ASP A 48 -30.98 14.38 -25.18
CA ASP A 48 -31.65 15.67 -25.44
C ASP A 48 -32.76 16.06 -24.44
N HIS A 49 -33.22 15.12 -23.61
CA HIS A 49 -34.30 15.32 -22.62
C HIS A 49 -33.85 15.15 -21.17
N ALA A 50 -32.55 15.34 -20.88
CA ALA A 50 -31.96 15.17 -19.54
C ALA A 50 -32.14 13.78 -18.89
N GLY A 51 -32.66 12.79 -19.64
CA GLY A 51 -32.60 11.38 -19.30
C GLY A 51 -31.25 10.76 -19.67
N LEU A 52 -30.89 9.66 -19.01
CA LEU A 52 -29.74 8.85 -19.43
C LEU A 52 -29.97 8.39 -20.88
N SER A 53 -28.96 8.58 -21.71
CA SER A 53 -29.03 8.10 -23.09
C SER A 53 -29.07 6.56 -23.12
N VAL A 54 -29.87 5.99 -24.03
CA VAL A 54 -29.92 4.52 -24.24
C VAL A 54 -28.53 3.98 -24.54
N ALA A 55 -27.75 4.72 -25.34
CA ALA A 55 -26.35 4.40 -25.62
C ALA A 55 -25.47 4.31 -24.36
N TRP A 56 -25.74 5.10 -23.31
CA TRP A 56 -25.02 4.98 -22.03
C TRP A 56 -25.46 3.75 -21.24
N LEU A 57 -26.74 3.37 -21.28
CA LEU A 57 -27.20 2.13 -20.65
C LEU A 57 -26.55 0.90 -21.29
N ASP A 58 -26.39 0.91 -22.62
CA ASP A 58 -25.68 -0.15 -23.34
C ASP A 58 -24.19 -0.21 -22.95
N ILE A 59 -23.54 0.96 -22.77
CA ILE A 59 -22.15 1.03 -22.26
C ILE A 59 -22.07 0.44 -20.85
N GLN A 60 -22.96 0.85 -19.94
CA GLN A 60 -22.99 0.35 -18.58
C GLN A 60 -23.18 -1.18 -18.54
N ALA A 61 -24.13 -1.71 -19.32
CA ALA A 61 -24.36 -3.15 -19.40
C ALA A 61 -23.12 -3.91 -19.90
N ALA A 62 -22.46 -3.39 -20.95
CA ALA A 62 -21.23 -3.98 -21.47
C ALA A 62 -20.06 -3.91 -20.47
N GLU A 63 -19.94 -2.82 -19.70
CA GLU A 63 -18.92 -2.67 -18.66
C GLU A 63 -19.14 -3.64 -17.49
N ILE A 64 -20.39 -3.89 -17.09
CA ILE A 64 -20.75 -4.88 -16.07
C ILE A 64 -20.45 -6.30 -16.59
N GLU A 65 -20.82 -6.63 -17.82
CA GLU A 65 -20.51 -7.93 -18.41
C GLU A 65 -18.99 -8.17 -18.50
N GLN A 66 -18.21 -7.13 -18.81
CA GLN A 66 -16.74 -7.20 -18.78
C GLN A 66 -16.20 -7.49 -17.38
N LEU A 67 -16.76 -6.84 -16.35
CA LEU A 67 -16.38 -7.09 -14.96
C LEU A 67 -16.69 -8.54 -14.56
N GLU A 68 -17.87 -9.06 -14.90
CA GLU A 68 -18.25 -10.45 -14.62
C GLU A 68 -17.27 -11.45 -15.28
N LYS A 69 -16.89 -11.19 -16.55
CA LYS A 69 -15.86 -11.98 -17.24
C LYS A 69 -14.50 -11.92 -16.54
N ALA A 70 -14.09 -10.73 -16.07
CA ALA A 70 -12.84 -10.55 -15.34
C ALA A 70 -12.84 -11.31 -14.01
N ILE A 71 -13.96 -11.30 -13.27
CA ILE A 71 -14.12 -12.08 -12.03
C ILE A 71 -13.91 -13.57 -12.31
N GLU A 72 -14.55 -14.10 -13.35
CA GLU A 72 -14.48 -15.52 -13.64
C GLU A 72 -13.11 -15.95 -14.18
N ALA A 73 -12.46 -15.09 -14.96
CA ALA A 73 -11.08 -15.27 -15.36
C ALA A 73 -10.14 -15.27 -14.14
N ALA A 74 -10.31 -14.34 -13.19
CA ALA A 74 -9.51 -14.32 -11.96
C ALA A 74 -9.72 -15.58 -11.11
N ARG A 75 -10.97 -16.04 -10.94
CA ARG A 75 -11.26 -17.31 -10.26
C ARG A 75 -10.60 -18.50 -10.95
N THR A 76 -10.62 -18.53 -12.28
CA THR A 76 -10.00 -19.60 -13.07
C THR A 76 -8.49 -19.62 -12.85
N THR A 77 -7.83 -18.46 -12.91
CA THR A 77 -6.39 -18.31 -12.63
C THR A 77 -6.03 -18.78 -11.22
N LEU A 78 -6.88 -18.51 -10.23
CA LEU A 78 -6.63 -18.87 -8.83
C LEU A 78 -7.09 -20.28 -8.46
N LYS A 79 -7.83 -21.00 -9.31
CA LYS A 79 -8.49 -22.26 -8.95
C LYS A 79 -7.54 -23.33 -8.37
N ASP A 80 -6.34 -23.40 -8.93
CA ASP A 80 -5.33 -24.42 -8.58
C ASP A 80 -4.28 -23.90 -7.59
N VAL A 81 -4.50 -22.73 -6.98
CA VAL A 81 -3.59 -22.25 -5.93
C VAL A 81 -3.79 -23.05 -4.64
N GLY A 82 -2.68 -23.47 -4.03
CA GLY A 82 -2.69 -24.27 -2.80
C GLY A 82 -3.04 -23.51 -1.51
N PHE A 83 -3.67 -22.33 -1.62
CA PHE A 83 -4.03 -21.46 -0.50
C PHE A 83 -5.46 -20.93 -0.65
N SER A 84 -6.04 -20.44 0.45
CA SER A 84 -7.42 -19.94 0.45
C SER A 84 -7.52 -18.59 -0.27
N PHE A 85 -8.55 -18.40 -1.08
CA PHE A 85 -8.81 -17.12 -1.75
C PHE A 85 -10.31 -16.84 -1.88
N ASP A 86 -10.64 -15.57 -2.09
CA ASP A 86 -11.95 -15.13 -2.57
C ASP A 86 -11.77 -14.07 -3.66
N VAL A 87 -12.78 -13.96 -4.54
CA VAL A 87 -12.78 -12.97 -5.62
C VAL A 87 -14.12 -12.26 -5.58
N ALA A 88 -14.09 -10.93 -5.56
CA ALA A 88 -15.24 -10.07 -5.73
C ALA A 88 -14.94 -9.05 -6.83
N GLY A 89 -16.00 -8.53 -7.45
CA GLY A 89 -15.89 -7.41 -8.35
C GLY A 89 -16.96 -6.37 -8.06
N GLU A 90 -16.62 -5.12 -8.29
CA GLU A 90 -17.47 -3.97 -7.97
C GLU A 90 -17.45 -2.98 -9.13
N TYR A 91 -18.64 -2.63 -9.61
CA TYR A 91 -18.85 -1.56 -10.57
C TYR A 91 -19.20 -0.27 -9.82
N THR A 92 -18.35 0.75 -9.92
CA THR A 92 -18.47 1.96 -9.09
C THR A 92 -18.21 3.24 -9.85
N GLU A 93 -18.80 4.33 -9.40
CA GLU A 93 -18.40 5.67 -9.83
C GLU A 93 -17.00 6.03 -9.26
N PRO A 94 -16.20 6.84 -9.97
CA PRO A 94 -14.87 7.23 -9.51
C PRO A 94 -14.84 7.84 -8.10
N ALA A 95 -15.89 8.60 -7.74
CA ALA A 95 -15.99 9.31 -6.47
C ALA A 95 -16.31 8.41 -5.27
N ARG A 96 -16.64 7.14 -5.48
CA ARG A 96 -16.99 6.16 -4.43
C ARG A 96 -15.94 5.05 -4.27
N ALA A 97 -14.93 5.03 -5.12
CA ALA A 97 -13.93 3.96 -5.16
C ALA A 97 -13.10 3.89 -3.87
N ASP A 98 -12.82 5.04 -3.25
CA ASP A 98 -12.13 5.13 -1.96
C ASP A 98 -12.95 4.53 -0.82
N ASP A 99 -14.22 4.89 -0.68
CA ASP A 99 -15.12 4.31 0.33
C ASP A 99 -15.20 2.78 0.19
N LEU A 100 -15.42 2.29 -1.03
CA LEU A 100 -15.51 0.87 -1.35
C LEU A 100 -14.23 0.10 -0.96
N VAL A 101 -13.07 0.59 -1.42
CA VAL A 101 -11.78 -0.04 -1.11
C VAL A 101 -11.52 -0.01 0.39
N GLY A 102 -11.85 1.10 1.05
CA GLY A 102 -11.75 1.27 2.48
C GLY A 102 -12.56 0.24 3.28
N GLU A 103 -13.82 0.05 2.91
CA GLU A 103 -14.72 -0.92 3.55
C GLU A 103 -14.18 -2.35 3.44
N ARG A 104 -13.69 -2.75 2.27
CA ARG A 104 -13.06 -4.06 2.06
C ARG A 104 -11.78 -4.20 2.86
N ALA A 105 -10.92 -3.17 2.84
CA ALA A 105 -9.62 -3.19 3.50
C ALA A 105 -9.72 -3.32 5.04
N ARG A 106 -10.83 -2.93 5.68
CA ARG A 106 -11.03 -3.09 7.14
C ARG A 106 -10.88 -4.53 7.63
N TYR A 107 -11.17 -5.49 6.76
CA TYR A 107 -11.18 -6.91 7.07
C TYR A 107 -9.93 -7.65 6.54
N ALA A 108 -8.96 -6.93 6.00
CA ALA A 108 -7.66 -7.45 5.63
C ALA A 108 -6.57 -6.96 6.60
N ASP A 109 -5.46 -7.68 6.69
CA ASP A 109 -4.33 -7.25 7.50
C ASP A 109 -3.41 -6.28 6.74
N VAL A 110 -3.39 -6.39 5.40
CA VAL A 110 -2.65 -5.50 4.49
C VAL A 110 -3.35 -5.42 3.13
N THR A 111 -3.28 -4.25 2.50
CA THR A 111 -3.81 -4.02 1.15
C THR A 111 -2.67 -3.84 0.14
N LEU A 112 -2.70 -4.63 -0.94
CA LEU A 112 -1.89 -4.48 -2.14
C LEU A 112 -2.73 -3.79 -3.22
N ILE A 113 -2.13 -2.86 -3.95
CA ILE A 113 -2.80 -2.12 -5.02
C ILE A 113 -2.04 -2.35 -6.31
N GLY A 114 -2.75 -2.84 -7.32
CA GLY A 114 -2.19 -3.15 -8.63
C GLY A 114 -1.40 -1.99 -9.24
N THR A 115 -0.35 -2.33 -9.96
CA THR A 115 0.50 -1.36 -10.66
C THR A 115 -0.05 -1.03 -12.04
N ASN A 116 -0.82 -1.95 -12.65
CA ASN A 116 -1.49 -1.78 -13.94
C ASN A 116 -2.92 -1.30 -13.73
N MET A 117 -3.06 -0.10 -13.17
CA MET A 117 -4.35 0.49 -12.80
C MET A 117 -4.42 1.93 -13.27
N ASP A 118 -5.61 2.41 -13.67
CA ASP A 118 -5.82 3.83 -13.96
C ASP A 118 -5.27 4.71 -12.81
N PRO A 119 -4.46 5.75 -13.08
CA PRO A 119 -3.84 6.55 -12.02
C PRO A 119 -4.83 7.19 -11.06
N SER A 120 -6.02 7.58 -11.53
CA SER A 120 -7.04 8.19 -10.68
C SER A 120 -7.70 7.16 -9.75
N LEU A 121 -7.97 5.96 -10.27
CA LEU A 121 -8.44 4.83 -9.48
C LEU A 121 -7.38 4.39 -8.46
N ARG A 122 -6.11 4.29 -8.87
CA ARG A 122 -4.99 3.93 -7.98
C ARG A 122 -4.87 4.90 -6.82
N ALA A 123 -4.96 6.21 -7.07
CA ALA A 123 -4.93 7.21 -6.02
C ALA A 123 -6.11 7.06 -5.04
N ARG A 124 -7.33 6.81 -5.54
CA ARG A 124 -8.53 6.56 -4.72
C ARG A 124 -8.42 5.28 -3.90
N ALA A 125 -7.89 4.21 -4.48
CA ALA A 125 -7.67 2.95 -3.76
C ALA A 125 -6.67 3.12 -2.61
N ILE A 126 -5.56 3.85 -2.84
CA ILE A 126 -4.57 4.16 -1.79
C ILE A 126 -5.20 5.01 -0.69
N GLU A 127 -5.97 6.04 -1.05
CA GLU A 127 -6.66 6.90 -0.10
C GLU A 127 -7.69 6.10 0.73
N GLY A 128 -8.55 5.33 0.07
CA GLY A 128 -9.55 4.48 0.71
C GLY A 128 -8.92 3.50 1.70
N ALA A 129 -7.88 2.78 1.26
CA ALA A 129 -7.20 1.84 2.13
C ALA A 129 -6.54 2.54 3.33
N LEU A 130 -5.81 3.65 3.15
CA LEU A 130 -5.13 4.31 4.27
C LEU A 130 -6.07 5.05 5.23
N PHE A 131 -7.12 5.70 4.72
CA PHE A 131 -7.96 6.60 5.52
C PHE A 131 -9.25 5.96 6.03
N TYR A 132 -9.77 4.92 5.36
CA TYR A 132 -11.05 4.31 5.71
C TYR A 132 -10.94 2.89 6.25
N SER A 133 -9.74 2.29 6.28
CA SER A 133 -9.51 0.96 6.88
C SER A 133 -8.64 0.94 8.13
N ALA A 134 -7.75 1.94 8.29
CA ALA A 134 -6.67 1.94 9.27
C ALA A 134 -5.75 0.71 9.17
N ARG A 135 -5.63 0.12 7.98
CA ARG A 135 -4.72 -0.99 7.67
C ARG A 135 -3.57 -0.52 6.78
N PRO A 136 -2.40 -1.17 6.88
CA PRO A 136 -1.26 -0.85 6.04
C PRO A 136 -1.56 -1.08 4.56
N VAL A 137 -0.95 -0.25 3.72
CA VAL A 137 -0.91 -0.44 2.27
C VAL A 137 0.50 -0.80 1.86
N LEU A 138 0.66 -1.92 1.15
CA LEU A 138 1.92 -2.37 0.61
C LEU A 138 1.97 -2.01 -0.88
N LEU A 139 2.92 -1.15 -1.25
CA LEU A 139 3.08 -0.63 -2.60
C LEU A 139 4.25 -1.33 -3.28
N ALA A 140 3.97 -1.95 -4.42
CA ALA A 140 4.99 -2.52 -5.28
C ALA A 140 5.71 -1.43 -6.09
N PRO A 141 7.05 -1.49 -6.21
CA PRO A 141 7.77 -0.71 -7.20
C PRO A 141 7.56 -1.32 -8.60
N HIS A 142 7.68 -0.48 -9.62
CA HIS A 142 7.47 -0.92 -11.00
C HIS A 142 8.45 -2.05 -11.35
N ARG A 143 7.93 -3.21 -11.78
CA ARG A 143 8.70 -4.40 -12.20
C ARG A 143 9.53 -5.12 -11.13
N ARG A 144 9.27 -4.90 -9.83
CA ARG A 144 9.90 -5.68 -8.74
C ARG A 144 8.83 -6.42 -7.95
N SER A 145 9.11 -7.68 -7.63
CA SER A 145 8.23 -8.48 -6.78
C SER A 145 8.22 -7.94 -5.34
N VAL A 146 7.04 -8.00 -4.73
CA VAL A 146 6.86 -7.70 -3.30
C VAL A 146 7.05 -8.98 -2.48
N THR A 147 7.44 -8.84 -1.21
CA THR A 147 7.49 -9.94 -0.23
C THR A 147 6.79 -9.54 1.07
N LEU A 148 6.09 -10.50 1.70
CA LEU A 148 5.54 -10.36 3.05
C LEU A 148 6.53 -10.86 4.11
N LEU A 149 7.69 -11.39 3.66
CA LEU A 149 8.78 -11.91 4.46
C LEU A 149 10.09 -11.19 4.11
N PRO A 150 10.19 -9.86 4.25
CA PRO A 150 11.42 -9.12 4.00
C PRO A 150 12.49 -9.50 5.03
N LYS A 151 13.74 -9.63 4.58
CA LYS A 151 14.90 -9.93 5.43
C LYS A 151 15.56 -8.66 5.93
N ARG A 152 15.56 -7.60 5.12
CA ARG A 152 16.14 -6.30 5.46
C ARG A 152 15.07 -5.22 5.37
N ILE A 153 14.82 -4.55 6.48
CA ILE A 153 13.77 -3.52 6.57
C ILE A 153 14.39 -2.19 6.93
N LEU A 154 14.04 -1.17 6.15
CA LEU A 154 14.30 0.22 6.49
C LEU A 154 13.04 0.80 7.15
N LEU A 155 13.13 1.17 8.43
CA LEU A 155 12.06 1.90 9.12
C LEU A 155 12.35 3.39 9.07
N ALA A 156 11.61 4.12 8.23
CA ALA A 156 11.72 5.57 8.14
C ALA A 156 11.10 6.21 9.39
N TRP A 157 11.88 7.00 10.13
CA TRP A 157 11.52 7.46 11.46
C TRP A 157 11.72 8.97 11.64
N ASN A 158 10.69 9.64 12.13
CA ASN A 158 10.71 11.07 12.49
C ASN A 158 10.09 11.36 13.88
N SER A 159 9.93 10.32 14.71
CA SER A 159 9.30 10.40 16.04
C SER A 159 7.86 10.93 16.06
N SER A 160 7.15 10.91 14.92
CA SER A 160 5.72 11.22 14.87
C SER A 160 4.87 10.03 15.32
N LEU A 161 3.58 10.30 15.54
CA LEU A 161 2.60 9.25 15.86
C LEU A 161 2.44 8.26 14.71
N GLU A 162 2.53 8.73 13.47
CA GLU A 162 2.41 7.91 12.26
C GLU A 162 3.62 6.99 12.13
N SER A 163 4.84 7.48 12.39
CA SER A 163 6.04 6.62 12.46
C SER A 163 5.90 5.57 13.57
N THR A 164 5.34 5.95 14.71
CA THR A 164 5.07 5.01 15.83
C THR A 164 4.07 3.92 15.44
N ARG A 165 2.98 4.29 14.74
CA ARG A 165 2.01 3.34 14.20
C ARG A 165 2.64 2.42 13.16
N ALA A 166 3.45 2.97 12.25
CA ALA A 166 4.15 2.19 11.25
C ALA A 166 5.08 1.13 11.88
N ALA A 167 5.88 1.53 12.87
CA ALA A 167 6.71 0.61 13.62
C ALA A 167 5.89 -0.47 14.35
N ARG A 168 4.72 -0.11 14.88
CA ARG A 168 3.84 -1.05 15.57
C ARG A 168 3.19 -2.06 14.63
N GLU A 169 2.68 -1.61 13.48
CA GLU A 169 2.05 -2.48 12.48
C GLU A 169 3.05 -3.45 11.84
N ALA A 170 4.28 -3.00 11.58
CA ALA A 170 5.33 -3.82 10.99
C ALA A 170 6.08 -4.71 12.00
N LEU A 171 5.66 -4.75 13.28
CA LEU A 171 6.46 -5.32 14.36
C LEU A 171 6.78 -6.81 14.20
N ASP A 172 5.82 -7.62 13.77
CA ASP A 172 6.05 -9.05 13.60
C ASP A 172 6.92 -9.33 12.36
N MET A 173 6.70 -8.58 11.28
CA MET A 173 7.55 -8.65 10.09
C MET A 173 9.00 -8.27 10.41
N MET A 174 9.19 -7.24 11.24
CA MET A 174 10.52 -6.83 11.73
C MET A 174 11.17 -7.84 12.66
N LYS A 175 10.39 -8.63 13.39
CA LYS A 175 10.89 -9.66 14.30
C LYS A 175 11.50 -10.84 13.54
N ASP A 176 10.90 -11.20 12.40
CA ASP A 176 11.36 -12.31 11.56
C ASP A 176 12.45 -11.89 10.56
N ALA A 177 12.73 -10.59 10.45
CA ALA A 177 13.77 -10.03 9.59
C ALA A 177 15.20 -10.31 10.13
N GLU A 178 16.18 -10.36 9.21
CA GLU A 178 17.59 -10.48 9.55
C GLU A 178 18.15 -9.20 10.18
N GLY A 179 17.59 -8.04 9.83
CA GLY A 179 17.94 -6.75 10.43
C GLY A 179 16.99 -5.60 10.04
N VAL A 180 16.88 -4.64 10.96
CA VAL A 180 16.08 -3.42 10.80
C VAL A 180 16.96 -2.19 10.96
N ASN A 181 17.00 -1.35 9.95
CA ASN A 181 17.65 -0.05 9.98
C ASN A 181 16.60 1.02 10.30
N VAL A 182 16.66 1.61 11.49
CA VAL A 182 15.89 2.80 11.83
C VAL A 182 16.60 4.00 11.23
N VAL A 183 15.97 4.67 10.28
CA VAL A 183 16.59 5.76 9.52
C VAL A 183 15.93 7.08 9.84
N LEU A 184 16.74 8.03 10.29
CA LEU A 184 16.33 9.42 10.55
C LEU A 184 17.11 10.34 9.62
N VAL A 185 16.42 11.26 8.95
CA VAL A 185 17.05 12.28 8.09
C VAL A 185 17.06 13.62 8.82
N ASP A 186 18.24 14.23 8.93
CA ASP A 186 18.50 15.46 9.69
C ASP A 186 17.90 15.49 11.12
N PRO A 187 18.07 14.42 11.94
CA PRO A 187 17.52 14.42 13.28
C PRO A 187 18.21 15.45 14.17
N THR A 188 17.41 16.21 14.94
CA THR A 188 17.90 17.09 16.00
C THR A 188 17.43 16.59 17.36
N ALA A 189 18.25 16.77 18.40
CA ALA A 189 17.85 16.51 19.77
C ALA A 189 16.68 17.43 20.14
N SER A 190 15.59 16.85 20.62
CA SER A 190 14.36 17.58 20.95
C SER A 190 13.54 16.81 21.96
N ARG A 191 12.47 17.41 22.50
CA ARG A 191 11.51 16.69 23.36
C ARG A 191 10.96 15.43 22.70
N TRP A 192 10.81 15.43 21.37
CA TRP A 192 10.23 14.31 20.62
C TRP A 192 11.25 13.25 20.24
N ASN A 193 12.48 13.66 19.89
CA ASN A 193 13.55 12.74 19.49
C ASN A 193 14.39 12.22 20.65
N GLY A 194 14.26 12.82 21.85
CA GLY A 194 15.15 12.57 22.97
C GLY A 194 16.52 13.24 22.78
N HIS A 195 17.44 12.95 23.71
CA HIS A 195 18.83 13.44 23.66
C HIS A 195 19.63 12.77 22.54
N GLU A 196 19.38 11.47 22.32
CA GLU A 196 19.99 10.66 21.29
C GLU A 196 18.92 10.22 20.29
N PRO A 197 18.71 10.95 19.17
CA PRO A 197 17.67 10.63 18.21
C PRO A 197 17.71 9.18 17.74
N GLY A 198 16.56 8.51 17.83
CA GLY A 198 16.40 7.10 17.46
C GLY A 198 16.71 6.09 18.57
N ALA A 199 17.31 6.50 19.70
CA ALA A 199 17.66 5.56 20.78
C ALA A 199 16.42 4.93 21.44
N ASP A 200 15.35 5.70 21.64
CA ASP A 200 14.13 5.22 22.29
C ASP A 200 13.38 4.20 21.42
N VAL A 201 13.26 4.45 20.11
CA VAL A 201 12.65 3.48 19.18
C VAL A 201 13.53 2.24 19.01
N ALA A 202 14.85 2.38 18.94
CA ALA A 202 15.74 1.23 18.91
C ALA A 202 15.61 0.37 20.18
N THR A 203 15.54 1.01 21.35
CA THR A 203 15.30 0.32 22.63
C THR A 203 13.95 -0.39 22.64
N TYR A 204 12.91 0.27 22.12
CA TYR A 204 11.58 -0.33 21.97
C TYR A 204 11.62 -1.58 21.08
N LEU A 205 12.21 -1.49 19.88
CA LEU A 205 12.31 -2.62 18.95
C LEU A 205 13.17 -3.75 19.51
N ALA A 206 14.29 -3.44 20.17
CA ALA A 206 15.15 -4.43 20.82
C ALA A 206 14.41 -5.22 21.91
N ARG A 207 13.51 -4.57 22.68
CA ARG A 207 12.65 -5.28 23.66
C ARG A 207 11.69 -6.27 23.02
N HIS A 208 11.39 -6.11 21.73
CA HIS A 208 10.60 -7.06 20.95
C HIS A 208 11.46 -8.16 20.27
N GLY A 209 12.77 -8.18 20.53
CA GLY A 209 13.70 -9.16 19.97
C GLY A 209 14.19 -8.81 18.56
N ILE A 210 13.98 -7.58 18.10
CA ILE A 210 14.35 -7.13 16.76
C ILE A 210 15.83 -6.70 16.75
N LYS A 211 16.58 -7.17 15.75
CA LYS A 211 17.96 -6.72 15.49
C LYS A 211 17.92 -5.36 14.82
N VAL A 212 18.20 -4.31 15.58
CA VAL A 212 18.04 -2.93 15.14
C VAL A 212 19.36 -2.16 15.12
N THR A 213 19.56 -1.39 14.05
CA THR A 213 20.58 -0.34 13.95
C THR A 213 19.90 1.01 13.77
N VAL A 214 20.59 2.10 14.12
CA VAL A 214 20.10 3.47 13.96
C VAL A 214 21.03 4.22 13.03
N ASP A 215 20.50 4.67 11.90
CA ASP A 215 21.21 5.46 10.91
C ASP A 215 20.67 6.90 10.92
N ARG A 216 21.55 7.85 11.23
CA ARG A 216 21.24 9.29 11.22
C ARG A 216 21.92 9.90 9.99
N LEU A 217 21.13 10.25 8.99
CA LEU A 217 21.63 10.65 7.68
C LEU A 217 21.47 12.17 7.48
N PRO A 218 22.49 12.87 6.97
CA PRO A 218 22.32 14.24 6.51
C PRO A 218 21.56 14.27 5.19
N SER A 219 20.59 15.17 5.03
CA SER A 219 19.95 15.37 3.73
C SER A 219 20.91 15.96 2.70
N ALA A 220 21.83 16.82 3.16
CA ALA A 220 22.72 17.61 2.32
C ALA A 220 21.96 18.39 1.24
N GLY A 221 20.78 18.92 1.58
CA GLY A 221 19.93 19.70 0.67
C GLY A 221 19.07 18.87 -0.29
N ARG A 222 19.19 17.53 -0.26
CA ARG A 222 18.30 16.62 -1.00
C ARG A 222 16.97 16.45 -0.30
N ARG A 223 15.98 15.93 -1.03
CA ARG A 223 14.69 15.60 -0.43
C ARG A 223 14.81 14.37 0.46
N VAL A 224 14.02 14.30 1.53
CA VAL A 224 14.02 13.15 2.45
C VAL A 224 13.69 11.84 1.72
N ASP A 225 12.76 11.85 0.76
CA ASP A 225 12.45 10.66 -0.02
C ASP A 225 13.63 10.14 -0.85
N GLU A 226 14.42 11.04 -1.44
CA GLU A 226 15.61 10.68 -2.20
C GLU A 226 16.68 10.05 -1.30
N VAL A 227 16.86 10.61 -0.10
CA VAL A 227 17.82 10.09 0.90
C VAL A 227 17.40 8.69 1.36
N LEU A 228 16.12 8.50 1.68
CA LEU A 228 15.58 7.21 2.10
C LEU A 228 15.68 6.16 0.99
N ASN A 229 15.32 6.51 -0.24
CA ASN A 229 15.44 5.61 -1.40
C ASN A 229 16.89 5.23 -1.68
N GLN A 230 17.82 6.18 -1.63
CA GLN A 230 19.24 5.90 -1.81
C GLN A 230 19.75 4.97 -0.71
N HIS A 231 19.43 5.25 0.56
CA HIS A 231 19.87 4.41 1.67
C HIS A 231 19.27 3.00 1.62
N ALA A 232 18.02 2.87 1.18
CA ALA A 232 17.40 1.56 0.94
C ALA A 232 18.19 0.74 -0.10
N ILE A 233 18.69 1.38 -1.16
CA ILE A 233 19.56 0.72 -2.15
C ILE A 233 20.89 0.35 -1.51
N ASP A 234 21.54 1.29 -0.83
CA ASP A 234 22.87 1.12 -0.23
C ASP A 234 22.89 0.01 0.84
N THR A 235 21.80 -0.13 1.58
CA THR A 235 21.62 -1.15 2.62
C THR A 235 20.96 -2.43 2.11
N THR A 236 20.64 -2.51 0.81
CA THR A 236 19.91 -3.64 0.20
C THR A 236 18.61 -3.98 0.94
N ALA A 237 17.85 -2.95 1.32
CA ALA A 237 16.56 -3.12 1.97
C ALA A 237 15.56 -3.79 1.00
N ASP A 238 14.83 -4.77 1.51
CA ASP A 238 13.74 -5.44 0.80
C ASP A 238 12.42 -4.66 0.93
N LEU A 239 12.31 -3.83 1.97
CA LEU A 239 11.11 -3.07 2.31
C LEU A 239 11.46 -1.76 3.01
N ILE A 240 10.78 -0.68 2.63
CA ILE A 240 10.70 0.55 3.41
C ILE A 240 9.37 0.56 4.18
N VAL A 241 9.42 0.75 5.50
CA VAL A 241 8.25 1.00 6.34
C VAL A 241 8.18 2.49 6.66
N ILE A 242 7.05 3.13 6.38
CA ILE A 242 6.88 4.57 6.58
C ILE A 242 5.50 4.91 7.17
N GLY A 243 5.51 5.82 8.16
CA GLY A 243 4.33 6.51 8.63
C GLY A 243 3.90 7.61 7.66
N ALA A 244 2.64 7.66 7.28
CA ALA A 244 2.12 8.57 6.27
C ALA A 244 1.06 9.54 6.82
N TYR A 245 1.01 10.72 6.21
CA TYR A 245 -0.09 11.69 6.40
C TYR A 245 -0.30 12.23 7.84
N GLY A 246 0.79 12.55 8.54
CA GLY A 246 0.75 13.01 9.95
C GLY A 246 0.46 14.49 10.21
N HIS A 247 0.39 15.33 9.19
CA HIS A 247 -0.01 16.73 9.35
C HIS A 247 -1.53 16.87 9.15
N THR A 248 -2.22 17.40 10.16
CA THR A 248 -3.68 17.47 10.37
C THR A 248 -4.51 18.20 9.31
N ARG A 249 -3.96 18.49 8.14
CA ARG A 249 -4.67 19.17 7.05
C ARG A 249 -4.27 18.59 5.72
N LEU A 250 -4.79 17.40 5.41
CA LEU A 250 -4.72 16.93 4.05
C LEU A 250 -5.88 16.03 3.64
N ARG A 251 -7.02 16.66 3.36
CA ARG A 251 -7.91 16.16 2.31
C ARG A 251 -7.87 17.03 1.04
N GLN A 252 -7.29 18.25 1.09
CA GLN A 252 -7.40 19.20 -0.04
C GLN A 252 -6.17 20.07 -0.35
N ARG A 253 -5.05 20.02 0.38
CA ARG A 253 -3.86 20.83 0.01
C ARG A 253 -2.58 20.35 0.68
N ILE A 254 -1.62 19.86 -0.13
CA ILE A 254 -0.24 19.43 0.22
C ILE A 254 -0.10 17.95 0.62
N PHE A 255 -0.21 17.04 -0.37
CA PHE A 255 0.43 15.72 -0.26
C PHE A 255 1.89 15.95 0.14
N GLY A 256 2.26 15.50 1.35
CA GLY A 256 3.63 15.67 1.84
C GLY A 256 4.62 15.13 0.80
N GLY A 257 5.67 15.91 0.48
CA GLY A 257 6.58 15.60 -0.62
C GLY A 257 7.15 14.18 -0.54
N VAL A 258 7.45 13.71 0.68
CA VAL A 258 8.00 12.38 0.93
C VAL A 258 6.99 11.28 0.63
N THR A 259 5.83 11.27 1.29
CA THR A 259 4.79 10.25 1.10
C THR A 259 4.34 10.17 -0.35
N LYS A 260 4.13 11.32 -1.01
CA LYS A 260 3.73 11.37 -2.42
C LYS A 260 4.80 10.72 -3.31
N ALA A 261 6.07 11.09 -3.14
CA ALA A 261 7.14 10.51 -3.94
C ALA A 261 7.31 9.00 -3.70
N MET A 262 7.15 8.54 -2.46
CA MET A 262 7.17 7.11 -2.14
C MET A 262 6.01 6.32 -2.77
N ILE A 263 4.86 6.97 -3.04
CA ILE A 263 3.73 6.35 -3.75
C ILE A 263 3.95 6.33 -5.27
N GLU A 264 4.50 7.41 -5.81
CA GLU A 264 4.63 7.62 -7.25
C GLU A 264 5.78 6.79 -7.85
N ALA A 265 6.93 6.74 -7.17
CA ALA A 265 8.13 6.08 -7.71
C ALA A 265 8.97 5.41 -6.61
N PRO A 266 8.43 4.38 -5.92
CA PRO A 266 9.23 3.62 -4.96
C PRO A 266 10.33 2.82 -5.68
N VAL A 267 11.55 2.79 -5.11
CA VAL A 267 12.69 2.00 -5.65
C VAL A 267 12.72 0.56 -5.10
N VAL A 268 12.07 0.35 -3.96
CA VAL A 268 11.84 -0.93 -3.27
C VAL A 268 10.39 -0.94 -2.76
N PRO A 269 9.80 -2.09 -2.42
CA PRO A 269 8.48 -2.15 -1.78
C PRO A 269 8.35 -1.16 -0.61
N VAL A 270 7.18 -0.54 -0.48
CA VAL A 270 6.88 0.41 0.61
C VAL A 270 5.64 -0.04 1.36
N LEU A 271 5.79 -0.31 2.66
CA LEU A 271 4.68 -0.49 3.59
C LEU A 271 4.31 0.86 4.20
N MET A 272 3.14 1.36 3.84
CA MET A 272 2.62 2.64 4.26
C MET A 272 1.56 2.47 5.34
N VAL A 273 1.72 3.19 6.46
CA VAL A 273 0.83 3.10 7.62
C VAL A 273 0.38 4.49 8.05
N ARG A 274 -0.88 4.63 8.46
CA ARG A 274 -1.45 5.88 8.97
C ARG A 274 -1.65 5.85 10.47
#